data_AF-A0ABD7IZV7-F1
#
_entry.id   AF-A0ABD7IZV7-F1
#
_cell.length_a   1.000
_cell.length_b   1.000
_cell.length_c   1.000
_cell.angle_alpha   90.00
_cell.angle_beta   90.00
_cell.angle_gamma   90.00
#
_symmetry.space_group_name_H-M   'P 1'
#
loop_
_entity.id
_entity.type
_entity.pdbx_description
1 polymer ?
#
loop_
_entity_poly.entity_id
_entity_poly.type
_entity_poly.pdbx_seq_one_letter_code
_entity_poly.pdbx_strand_id
1 'polypeptide(L)'
;MCTKKTLNNIFINYIHQVTKNTALAYFRKKYLYLNRTFLCVSLHDYLIPYYEKIFLFDYLLPENIDKMEQYTLNDSLSFALSKLSDKEKAFIYDKYILCKTDKEIALKLGISRQGVSILKKRILTKLHNYLKSS
;
A
#
# COMPACT_ATOMS: atom_id res chain seq x y z
N MET A 1 34.39 3.11 -8.62
CA MET A 1 34.43 1.79 -7.93
C MET A 1 33.07 1.54 -7.29
N CYS A 2 32.37 0.47 -7.69
CA CYS A 2 31.09 0.10 -7.10
C CYS A 2 31.33 -0.49 -5.70
N THR A 3 30.87 0.20 -4.65
CA THR A 3 31.04 -0.29 -3.27
C THR A 3 30.13 -1.49 -3.02
N LYS A 4 30.57 -2.47 -2.20
CA LYS A 4 29.78 -3.67 -1.82
C LYS A 4 28.33 -3.35 -1.44
N LYS A 5 28.10 -2.21 -0.79
CA LYS A 5 26.77 -1.72 -0.39
C LYS A 5 25.87 -1.40 -1.60
N THR A 6 26.44 -0.84 -2.66
CA THR A 6 25.71 -0.48 -3.89
C THR A 6 25.29 -1.72 -4.66
N LEU A 7 26.19 -2.71 -4.75
CA LEU A 7 25.88 -4.03 -5.32
C LEU A 7 24.77 -4.75 -4.55
N ASN A 8 24.80 -4.71 -3.22
CA ASN A 8 23.75 -5.33 -2.41
C ASN A 8 22.38 -4.66 -2.61
N ASN A 9 22.34 -3.32 -2.69
CA ASN A 9 21.10 -2.60 -2.98
C ASN A 9 20.52 -2.93 -4.37
N ILE A 10 21.36 -3.07 -5.39
CA ILE A 10 20.94 -3.47 -6.74
C ILE A 10 20.34 -4.88 -6.69
N PHE A 11 21.00 -5.80 -5.99
CA PHE A 11 20.52 -7.17 -5.83
C PHE A 11 19.18 -7.23 -5.10
N ILE A 12 19.02 -6.50 -3.99
CA ILE A 12 17.76 -6.41 -3.26
C ILE A 12 16.64 -5.84 -4.13
N ASN A 13 16.90 -4.76 -4.88
CA ASN A 13 15.92 -4.19 -5.81
C ASN A 13 15.52 -5.17 -6.91
N TYR A 14 16.49 -5.94 -7.43
CA TYR A 14 16.22 -6.98 -8.43
C TYR A 14 15.28 -8.05 -7.87
N ILE A 15 15.59 -8.60 -6.68
CA ILE A 15 14.73 -9.60 -6.02
C ILE A 15 13.34 -9.03 -5.76
N HIS A 16 13.23 -7.79 -5.29
CA HIS A 16 11.95 -7.13 -5.07
C HIS A 16 11.14 -7.02 -6.37
N GLN A 17 11.78 -6.57 -7.45
CA GLN A 17 11.14 -6.42 -8.75
C GLN A 17 10.68 -7.76 -9.33
N VAL A 18 11.52 -8.79 -9.23
CA VAL A 18 11.17 -10.15 -9.67
C VAL A 18 9.99 -10.67 -8.87
N THR A 19 10.03 -10.57 -7.54
CA THR A 19 8.94 -11.04 -6.65
C THR A 19 7.62 -10.34 -6.96
N LYS A 20 7.65 -9.02 -7.16
CA LYS A 20 6.47 -8.24 -7.57
C LYS A 20 5.95 -8.68 -8.94
N ASN A 21 6.82 -8.80 -9.92
CA ASN A 21 6.44 -9.15 -11.29
C ASN A 21 5.92 -10.59 -11.39
N THR A 22 6.52 -11.54 -10.65
CA THR A 22 6.06 -12.93 -10.61
C THR A 22 4.70 -13.04 -9.93
N ALA A 23 4.49 -12.35 -8.82
CA ALA A 23 3.18 -12.28 -8.17
C ALA A 23 2.11 -11.70 -9.12
N LEU A 24 2.38 -10.57 -9.76
CA LEU A 24 1.47 -9.95 -10.73
C LEU A 24 1.18 -10.86 -11.93
N ALA A 25 2.21 -11.52 -12.48
CA ALA A 25 2.05 -12.45 -13.59
C ALA A 25 1.18 -13.65 -13.17
N TYR A 26 1.40 -14.20 -11.97
CA TYR A 26 0.56 -15.25 -11.40
C TYR A 26 -0.90 -14.80 -11.27
N PHE A 27 -1.16 -13.64 -10.66
CA PHE A 27 -2.52 -13.13 -10.47
C PHE A 27 -3.22 -12.81 -11.79
N ARG A 28 -2.53 -12.20 -12.75
CA ARG A 28 -3.07 -11.95 -14.10
C ARG A 28 -3.42 -13.25 -14.81
N LYS A 29 -2.54 -14.25 -14.74
CA LYS A 29 -2.79 -15.57 -15.35
C LYS A 29 -3.96 -16.26 -14.67
N LYS A 30 -4.03 -16.21 -13.34
CA LYS A 30 -5.14 -16.74 -12.52
C LYS A 30 -6.46 -16.05 -12.87
N TYR A 31 -6.48 -14.71 -12.95
CA TYR A 31 -7.67 -13.93 -13.35
C TYR A 31 -8.15 -14.31 -14.76
N LEU A 32 -7.23 -14.44 -15.73
CA LEU A 32 -7.57 -14.91 -17.07
C LEU A 32 -8.11 -16.34 -17.08
N TYR A 33 -7.55 -17.25 -16.27
CA TYR A 33 -8.09 -18.60 -16.13
C TYR A 33 -9.49 -18.57 -15.55
N LEU A 34 -9.69 -17.86 -14.43
CA LEU A 34 -11.01 -17.68 -13.81
C LEU A 34 -12.02 -17.16 -14.84
N ASN A 35 -11.70 -16.10 -15.57
CA ASN A 35 -12.59 -15.53 -16.58
C ASN A 35 -12.87 -16.46 -17.76
N ARG A 36 -11.94 -17.37 -18.09
CA ARG A 36 -12.12 -18.37 -19.17
C ARG A 36 -12.88 -19.61 -18.72
N THR A 37 -12.82 -19.97 -17.44
CA THR A 37 -13.44 -21.19 -16.89
C THR A 37 -14.77 -20.94 -16.18
N PHE A 38 -15.18 -19.69 -15.96
CA PHE A 38 -16.38 -19.37 -15.19
C PHE A 38 -17.67 -19.42 -16.02
N LEU A 39 -18.40 -20.52 -15.88
CA LEU A 39 -19.80 -20.67 -16.29
C LEU A 39 -20.81 -20.26 -15.20
N CYS A 40 -20.37 -19.83 -14.02
CA CYS A 40 -21.28 -19.53 -12.92
C CYS A 40 -20.73 -18.42 -12.01
N VAL A 41 -21.26 -17.20 -12.16
CA VAL A 41 -20.97 -16.02 -11.32
C VAL A 41 -21.21 -16.30 -9.83
N SER A 42 -22.11 -17.22 -9.49
CA SER A 42 -22.55 -17.50 -8.12
C SER A 42 -21.52 -18.19 -7.21
N LEU A 43 -20.48 -18.83 -7.74
CA LEU A 43 -19.43 -19.46 -6.93
C LEU A 43 -18.32 -18.51 -6.51
N HIS A 44 -18.20 -17.35 -7.18
CA HIS A 44 -17.22 -16.32 -6.83
C HIS A 44 -17.53 -15.76 -5.43
N ASP A 45 -18.80 -15.41 -5.19
CA ASP A 45 -19.28 -14.84 -3.93
C ASP A 45 -19.04 -15.75 -2.72
N TYR A 46 -19.00 -17.07 -2.94
CA TYR A 46 -18.81 -18.06 -1.87
C TYR A 46 -17.34 -18.30 -1.50
N LEU A 47 -16.39 -17.97 -2.39
CA LEU A 47 -14.94 -18.16 -2.19
C LEU A 47 -14.21 -16.88 -1.73
N ILE A 48 -14.89 -15.73 -1.81
CA ILE A 48 -14.44 -14.43 -1.30
C ILE A 48 -14.04 -14.44 0.20
N PRO A 49 -14.75 -15.13 1.12
CA PRO A 49 -14.53 -14.93 2.56
C PRO A 49 -13.13 -15.31 3.08
N TYR A 50 -12.40 -16.17 2.37
CA TYR A 50 -11.09 -16.65 2.82
C TYR A 50 -9.92 -15.80 2.30
N TYR A 51 -10.06 -15.15 1.14
CA TYR A 51 -8.99 -14.35 0.53
C TYR A 51 -9.09 -12.85 0.85
N GLU A 52 -10.26 -12.35 1.25
CA GLU A 52 -10.48 -10.93 1.56
C GLU A 52 -9.78 -10.42 2.82
N LYS A 53 -9.47 -11.31 3.77
CA LYS A 53 -8.76 -10.91 5.01
C LYS A 53 -7.36 -10.36 4.78
N ILE A 54 -6.80 -10.49 3.58
CA ILE A 54 -5.39 -10.18 3.33
C ILE A 54 -5.19 -8.71 2.89
N PHE A 55 -6.19 -8.02 2.33
CA PHE A 55 -6.01 -6.62 1.88
C PHE A 55 -7.28 -5.75 1.93
N LEU A 56 -7.78 -5.39 3.13
CA LEU A 56 -8.91 -4.44 3.25
C LEU A 56 -8.60 -3.07 2.58
N PHE A 57 -7.34 -2.64 2.56
CA PHE A 57 -6.94 -1.39 1.90
C PHE A 57 -7.11 -1.41 0.38
N ASP A 58 -7.22 -2.57 -0.27
CA ASP A 58 -7.48 -2.65 -1.71
C ASP A 58 -8.90 -2.20 -2.06
N TYR A 59 -9.81 -2.22 -1.08
CA TYR A 59 -11.19 -1.72 -1.20
C TYR A 59 -11.33 -0.25 -0.78
N LEU A 60 -10.23 0.41 -0.34
CA LEU A 60 -10.26 1.80 0.06
C LEU A 60 -10.35 2.72 -1.17
N LEU A 61 -11.53 3.28 -1.37
CA LEU A 61 -11.78 4.29 -2.40
C LEU A 61 -11.33 5.70 -1.94
N PRO A 62 -10.98 6.59 -2.87
CA PRO A 62 -10.54 7.95 -2.55
C PRO A 62 -11.52 8.76 -1.69
N GLU A 63 -12.83 8.50 -1.81
CA GLU A 63 -13.89 9.18 -1.07
C GLU A 63 -13.91 8.78 0.42
N ASN A 64 -13.31 7.64 0.76
CA ASN A 64 -13.34 7.06 2.11
C ASN A 64 -11.98 7.17 2.84
N ILE A 65 -11.04 7.95 2.30
CA ILE A 65 -9.70 8.14 2.90
C ILE A 65 -9.80 8.71 4.33
N ASP A 66 -10.83 9.51 4.61
CA ASP A 66 -11.13 10.04 5.93
C ASP A 66 -11.35 8.94 6.99
N LYS A 67 -11.88 7.79 6.57
CA LYS A 67 -12.19 6.61 7.41
C LYS A 67 -11.22 5.45 7.18
N MET A 68 -10.00 5.74 6.72
CA MET A 68 -8.97 4.75 6.40
C MET A 68 -8.72 3.71 7.53
N GLU A 69 -8.90 4.09 8.79
CA GLU A 69 -8.77 3.20 9.94
C GLU A 69 -9.74 2.02 9.96
N GLN A 70 -10.87 2.10 9.25
CA GLN A 70 -11.86 1.03 9.14
C GLN A 70 -11.43 -0.07 8.16
N TYR A 71 -10.37 0.18 7.37
CA TYR A 71 -9.86 -0.71 6.34
C TYR A 71 -8.60 -1.47 6.79
N THR A 72 -8.45 -1.67 8.10
CA THR A 72 -7.38 -2.51 8.69
C THR A 72 -7.97 -3.43 9.76
N LEU A 73 -7.51 -4.68 9.79
CA LEU A 73 -7.86 -5.66 10.82
C LEU A 73 -6.99 -5.57 12.08
N ASN A 74 -5.92 -4.78 12.04
CA ASN A 74 -5.04 -4.57 13.18
C ASN A 74 -5.55 -3.38 14.00
N ASP A 75 -6.00 -3.65 15.22
CA ASP A 75 -6.59 -2.65 16.13
C ASP A 75 -5.60 -1.52 16.48
N SER A 76 -4.33 -1.86 16.76
CA SER A 76 -3.30 -0.87 17.05
C SER A 76 -3.04 0.04 15.84
N LEU A 77 -3.05 -0.51 14.63
CA LEU A 77 -2.92 0.25 13.39
C LEU A 77 -4.16 1.09 13.12
N SER A 78 -5.36 0.55 13.37
CA SER A 78 -6.63 1.27 13.25
C SER A 78 -6.62 2.49 14.16
N PHE A 79 -6.27 2.32 15.44
CA PHE A 79 -6.11 3.41 16.39
C PHE A 79 -5.08 4.43 15.90
N ALA A 80 -3.89 4.00 15.49
CA ALA A 80 -2.84 4.90 15.02
C ALA A 80 -3.25 5.70 13.77
N LEU A 81 -3.97 5.08 12.83
CA LEU A 81 -4.51 5.74 11.64
C LEU A 81 -5.61 6.75 12.01
N SER A 82 -6.47 6.44 12.99
CA SER A 82 -7.53 7.35 13.46
C SER A 82 -6.99 8.68 14.00
N LYS A 83 -5.73 8.70 14.48
CA LYS A 83 -5.06 9.89 15.01
C LYS A 83 -4.34 10.74 13.94
N LEU A 84 -4.29 10.28 12.70
CA LEU A 84 -3.76 11.08 11.60
C LEU A 84 -4.80 12.09 11.11
N SER A 85 -4.33 13.27 10.71
CA SER A 85 -5.19 14.23 9.99
C SER A 85 -5.52 13.74 8.58
N ASP A 86 -6.58 14.25 7.98
CA ASP A 86 -7.02 13.85 6.63
C ASP A 86 -5.94 14.05 5.57
N LYS A 87 -5.15 15.12 5.69
CA LYS A 87 -4.01 15.38 4.81
C LYS A 87 -2.91 14.30 4.96
N GLU A 88 -2.71 13.80 6.17
CA GLU A 88 -1.72 12.75 6.45
C GLU A 88 -2.26 11.38 5.99
N LYS A 89 -3.56 11.10 6.17
CA LYS A 89 -4.22 9.90 5.62
C LYS A 89 -4.14 9.89 4.09
N ALA A 90 -4.44 11.01 3.44
CA ALA A 90 -4.31 11.16 1.98
C ALA A 90 -2.87 10.95 1.49
N PHE A 91 -1.88 11.43 2.24
CA PHE A 91 -0.48 11.17 1.94
C PHE A 91 -0.15 9.67 2.02
N ILE A 92 -0.59 8.97 3.08
CA ILE A 92 -0.38 7.53 3.22
C ILE A 92 -1.07 6.77 2.09
N TYR A 93 -2.30 7.13 1.74
CA TYR A 93 -3.04 6.56 0.62
C TYR A 93 -2.27 6.69 -0.70
N ASP A 94 -1.86 7.91 -1.07
CA ASP A 94 -1.08 8.15 -2.28
C ASP A 94 0.23 7.35 -2.28
N LYS A 95 0.91 7.29 -1.13
CA LYS A 95 2.26 6.73 -1.04
C LYS A 95 2.28 5.21 -1.02
N TYR A 96 1.37 4.59 -0.27
CA TYR A 96 1.44 3.17 0.08
C TYR A 96 0.32 2.34 -0.56
N ILE A 97 -0.83 2.94 -0.86
CA ILE A 97 -1.93 2.26 -1.54
C ILE A 97 -1.80 2.47 -3.06
N LEU A 98 -1.76 3.72 -3.51
CA LEU A 98 -1.56 4.02 -4.94
C LEU A 98 -0.09 3.89 -5.40
N CYS A 99 0.83 3.61 -4.48
CA CYS A 99 2.26 3.43 -4.77
C CYS A 99 2.93 4.61 -5.52
N LYS A 100 2.47 5.84 -5.33
CA LYS A 100 3.04 7.02 -5.99
C LYS A 100 4.48 7.27 -5.54
N THR A 101 5.29 7.74 -6.47
CA THR A 101 6.66 8.17 -6.23
C THR A 101 6.69 9.48 -5.46
N ASP A 102 7.78 9.74 -4.75
CA ASP A 102 7.94 11.02 -4.04
C ASP A 102 7.92 12.22 -5.01
N LYS A 103 8.27 12.01 -6.29
CA LYS A 103 8.19 13.02 -7.34
C LYS A 103 6.73 13.33 -7.71
N GLU A 104 5.90 12.31 -7.90
CA GLU A 104 4.47 12.50 -8.22
C GLU A 104 3.73 13.15 -7.05
N ILE A 105 4.05 12.76 -5.82
CA ILE A 105 3.48 13.38 -4.62
C ILE A 105 3.96 14.83 -4.47
N ALA A 106 5.24 15.10 -4.75
CA ALA A 106 5.79 16.46 -4.74
C ALA A 106 5.05 17.38 -5.73
N LEU A 107 4.82 16.90 -6.96
CA LEU A 107 4.03 17.61 -7.97
C LEU A 107 2.60 17.85 -7.51
N LYS A 108 1.92 16.82 -6.96
CA LYS A 108 0.55 16.93 -6.45
C LYS A 108 0.42 17.95 -5.32
N LEU A 109 1.41 18.01 -4.42
CA LEU A 109 1.40 18.88 -3.24
C LEU A 109 2.02 20.26 -3.49
N GLY A 110 2.63 20.50 -4.66
CA GLY A 110 3.34 21.76 -4.95
C GLY A 110 4.57 21.99 -4.07
N ILE A 111 5.24 20.92 -3.62
CA ILE A 111 6.42 20.99 -2.75
C ILE A 111 7.64 20.31 -3.39
N SER A 112 8.83 20.51 -2.83
CA SER A 112 10.03 19.81 -3.29
C SER A 112 10.02 18.33 -2.91
N ARG A 113 10.77 17.50 -3.65
CA ARG A 113 10.97 16.09 -3.31
C ARG A 113 11.58 15.91 -1.91
N GLN A 114 12.47 16.81 -1.50
CA GLN A 114 13.01 16.84 -0.14
C GLN A 114 11.90 17.13 0.88
N GLY A 115 10.98 18.06 0.58
CA GLY A 115 9.80 18.34 1.38
C GLY A 115 8.92 17.10 1.59
N VAL A 116 8.69 16.31 0.53
CA VAL A 116 7.99 15.02 0.62
C VAL A 116 8.71 14.04 1.55
N SER A 117 10.05 13.96 1.46
CA SER A 117 10.84 13.07 2.33
C SER A 117 10.73 13.47 3.81
N ILE A 118 10.79 14.77 4.12
CA ILE A 118 10.61 15.29 5.48
C ILE A 118 9.19 15.01 5.98
N LEU A 119 8.18 15.28 5.14
CA LEU A 119 6.78 15.02 5.46
C LEU A 119 6.54 13.53 5.75
N LYS A 120 7.04 12.65 4.89
CA LYS A 120 7.00 11.20 5.06
C LYS A 120 7.59 10.79 6.40
N LYS A 121 8.81 11.26 6.70
CA LYS A 121 9.48 10.94 7.97
C LYS A 121 8.64 11.40 9.16
N ARG A 122 8.09 12.61 9.14
CA ARG A 122 7.23 13.14 10.20
C ARG A 122 5.98 12.30 10.42
N ILE A 123 5.27 11.93 9.36
CA ILE A 123 4.05 11.11 9.43
C ILE A 123 4.36 9.72 9.98
N LEU A 124 5.43 9.08 9.50
CA LEU A 124 5.83 7.75 9.98
C LEU A 124 6.26 7.77 11.45
N THR A 125 6.96 8.82 11.90
CA THR A 125 7.29 8.97 13.32
C THR A 125 6.03 9.11 14.18
N LYS A 126 5.03 9.89 13.73
CA LYS A 126 3.74 9.99 14.43
C LYS A 126 3.04 8.63 14.52
N LEU A 127 2.90 7.93 13.40
CA LEU A 127 2.31 6.58 13.35
C LEU A 127 3.01 5.63 14.32
N HIS A 128 4.34 5.61 14.31
CA HIS A 128 5.14 4.77 15.22
C HIS A 128 4.88 5.10 16.70
N ASN A 129 4.78 6.37 17.04
CA ASN A 129 4.49 6.79 18.40
C ASN A 129 3.08 6.36 18.83
N TYR A 130 2.09 6.51 17.96
CA TYR A 130 0.72 6.05 18.25
C TYR A 130 0.64 4.53 18.39
N LEU A 131 1.34 3.78 17.53
CA LEU A 131 1.42 2.32 17.62
C LEU A 131 2.04 1.84 18.94
N LYS A 132 3.04 2.56 19.48
CA LYS A 132 3.62 2.26 20.80
C LYS A 132 2.71 2.62 21.97
N SER A 133 1.73 3.49 21.74
CA SER A 133 0.81 3.99 22.76
C SER A 133 -0.52 3.23 22.76
N SER A 134 -0.67 2.22 21.90
CA SER A 134 -1.88 1.41 21.68
C SER A 134 -1.80 0.08 22.41
#